data_AF-A0A1V5BAX9-F1
#
_entry.id   AF-A0A1V5BAX9-F1
#
_cell.length_a   1.000
_cell.length_b   1.000
_cell.length_c   1.000
_cell.angle_alpha   90.00
_cell.angle_beta   90.00
_cell.angle_gamma   90.00
#
_symmetry.space_group_name_H-M   'P 1'
#
loop_
_entity.id
_entity.type
_entity.pdbx_description
1 polymer ?
#
loop_
_entity_poly.entity_id
_entity_poly.type
_entity_poly.pdbx_seq_one_letter_code
_entity_poly.pdbx_strand_id
1 'polypeptide(L)'
;MAEHMLEMAGALVRVRDGEIEVLTDPKVRWCPLRSGLYGHGVESRKTVESVLRGHMEELGMYGPHRVLELSDRPVSFGASEMIADAMRSGLVDAAVVVCEGAGTVVAARPEVVAALGAHMTGLVRTEPIEEVQSGLRERGCILLDDRGTIDQVEGYRRALAAGFERIVVTITGKRAFEAEEIRKLASASACGQAGEGPVIFSVHNLDVSEDQAEVLAEACDVVWGCASREVREVVGKRAKLQIGISIPVYALTDRGKRLVLNRALAFDESLVMFRATLPYGPEEKLPEMMD
;
A
#
# COMPACT_ATOMS: atom_id res chain seq x y z
N MET A 1 -5.57 -25.84 -2.22
CA MET A 1 -5.27 -25.42 -0.84
C MET A 1 -4.18 -24.40 -0.96
N ALA A 2 -4.54 -23.12 -0.88
CA ALA A 2 -3.61 -22.01 -1.06
C ALA A 2 -3.10 -21.57 0.31
N GLU A 3 -1.79 -21.37 0.43
CA GLU A 3 -1.15 -20.78 1.60
C GLU A 3 -0.75 -19.32 1.31
N HIS A 4 -1.02 -18.45 2.28
CA HIS A 4 -0.67 -17.04 2.23
C HIS A 4 0.12 -16.65 3.47
N MET A 5 1.15 -15.85 3.26
CA MET A 5 1.99 -15.29 4.33
C MET A 5 1.90 -13.78 4.27
N LEU A 6 1.59 -13.16 5.40
CA LEU A 6 1.44 -11.72 5.52
C LEU A 6 2.03 -11.21 6.84
N GLU A 7 2.20 -9.91 6.91
CA GLU A 7 2.54 -9.19 8.13
C GLU A 7 1.39 -8.28 8.56
N MET A 8 1.03 -8.34 9.84
CA MET A 8 0.05 -7.46 10.47
C MET A 8 0.58 -6.99 11.83
N ALA A 9 0.67 -5.68 12.04
CA ALA A 9 1.28 -5.09 13.24
C ALA A 9 2.70 -5.62 13.55
N GLY A 10 3.44 -6.09 12.54
CA GLY A 10 4.77 -6.69 12.68
C GLY A 10 4.79 -8.17 13.01
N ALA A 11 3.62 -8.77 13.27
CA ALA A 11 3.50 -10.21 13.42
C ALA A 11 3.47 -10.87 12.04
N LEU A 12 4.25 -11.93 11.86
CA LEU A 12 4.14 -12.82 10.71
C LEU A 12 2.94 -13.74 10.93
N VAL A 13 2.06 -13.80 9.94
CA VAL A 13 0.82 -14.58 9.98
C VAL A 13 0.76 -15.48 8.76
N ARG A 14 0.34 -16.72 8.97
CA ARG A 14 0.00 -17.67 7.92
C ARG A 14 -1.52 -17.81 7.85
N VAL A 15 -2.06 -17.75 6.64
CA VAL A 15 -3.44 -18.16 6.35
C VAL A 15 -3.39 -19.36 5.45
N ARG A 16 -4.03 -20.45 5.86
CA ARG A 16 -4.12 -21.68 5.08
C ARG A 16 -5.50 -22.29 5.25
N ASP A 17 -6.19 -22.49 4.14
CA ASP A 17 -7.52 -23.10 4.10
C ASP A 17 -8.53 -22.41 5.02
N GLY A 18 -8.47 -21.07 5.09
CA GLY A 18 -9.34 -20.26 5.95
C GLY A 18 -8.90 -20.17 7.42
N GLU A 19 -7.90 -20.94 7.83
CA GLU A 19 -7.37 -20.92 9.19
C GLU A 19 -6.21 -19.92 9.34
N ILE A 20 -6.20 -19.20 10.45
CA ILE A 20 -5.22 -18.17 10.77
C ILE A 20 -4.25 -18.71 11.81
N GLU A 21 -2.95 -18.64 11.52
CA GLU A 21 -1.88 -18.97 12.45
C GLU A 21 -0.95 -17.75 12.63
N VAL A 22 -0.95 -17.15 13.82
CA VAL A 22 -0.05 -16.04 14.16
C VAL A 22 1.29 -16.60 14.64
N LEU A 23 2.29 -16.56 13.75
CA LEU A 23 3.58 -17.23 13.92
C LEU A 23 4.51 -16.49 14.87
N THR A 24 4.52 -15.15 14.83
CA THR A 24 5.35 -14.31 15.70
C THR A 24 4.50 -13.31 16.48
N ASP A 25 5.04 -12.80 17.58
CA ASP A 25 4.40 -11.72 18.31
C ASP A 25 4.41 -10.42 17.48
N PRO A 26 3.40 -9.54 17.64
CA PRO A 26 3.40 -8.23 17.00
C PRO A 26 4.62 -7.41 17.44
N LYS A 27 5.16 -6.58 16.55
CA LYS A 27 6.24 -5.64 16.88
C LYS A 27 5.71 -4.26 17.25
N VAL A 28 4.48 -3.97 16.87
CA VAL A 28 3.78 -2.73 17.21
C VAL A 28 2.98 -2.99 18.47
N ARG A 29 3.16 -2.15 19.49
CA ARG A 29 2.38 -2.19 20.74
C ARG A 29 1.02 -1.53 20.56
N TRP A 30 0.99 -0.36 19.91
CA TRP A 30 -0.23 0.41 19.67
C TRP A 30 -0.13 1.18 18.36
N CYS A 31 -1.23 1.21 17.61
CA CYS A 31 -1.32 1.99 16.37
C CYS A 31 -2.65 2.74 16.33
N PRO A 32 -2.64 4.08 16.26
CA PRO A 32 -3.86 4.89 16.27
C PRO A 32 -4.80 4.57 15.10
N LEU A 33 -4.26 4.28 13.92
CA LEU A 33 -5.08 3.86 12.77
C LEU A 33 -5.81 2.54 13.06
N ARG A 34 -5.08 1.55 13.58
CA ARG A 34 -5.68 0.25 13.91
C ARG A 34 -6.66 0.35 15.08
N SER A 35 -6.36 1.17 16.08
CA SER A 35 -7.27 1.45 17.20
C SER A 35 -8.56 2.12 16.72
N GLY A 36 -8.47 3.05 15.77
CA GLY A 36 -9.62 3.73 15.19
C GLY A 36 -10.48 2.82 14.31
N LEU A 37 -9.85 1.99 13.47
CA LEU A 37 -10.56 1.10 12.55
C LEU A 37 -11.13 -0.15 13.23
N TYR A 38 -10.39 -0.75 14.18
CA TYR A 38 -10.69 -2.08 14.72
C TYR A 38 -11.04 -2.08 16.22
N GLY A 39 -10.95 -0.92 16.89
CA GLY A 39 -11.36 -0.79 18.29
C GLY A 39 -10.42 -1.45 19.31
N HIS A 40 -9.15 -1.68 18.97
CA HIS A 40 -8.17 -2.31 19.86
C HIS A 40 -7.15 -1.32 20.40
N GLY A 41 -6.81 -1.48 21.69
CA GLY A 41 -5.69 -0.77 22.33
C GLY A 41 -4.37 -1.50 22.06
N VAL A 42 -3.90 -2.27 23.05
CA VAL A 42 -2.61 -2.97 22.95
C VAL A 42 -2.71 -4.19 22.03
N GLU A 43 -1.78 -4.28 21.07
CA GLU A 43 -1.68 -5.39 20.13
C GLU A 43 -1.15 -6.67 20.80
N SER A 44 -1.69 -7.80 20.35
CA SER A 44 -1.30 -9.15 20.75
C SER A 44 -1.58 -10.12 19.61
N ARG A 45 -1.16 -11.38 19.73
CA ARG A 45 -1.55 -12.41 18.74
C ARG A 45 -3.06 -12.52 18.58
N LYS A 46 -3.82 -12.36 19.66
CA LYS A 46 -5.29 -12.43 19.64
C LYS A 46 -5.93 -11.26 18.89
N THR A 47 -5.40 -10.04 19.03
CA THR A 47 -5.92 -8.88 18.28
C THR A 47 -5.59 -9.01 16.80
N VAL A 48 -4.38 -9.45 16.46
CA VAL A 48 -4.00 -9.73 15.06
C VAL A 48 -4.92 -10.78 14.44
N GLU A 49 -5.14 -11.91 15.11
CA GLU A 49 -6.03 -12.96 14.64
C GLU A 49 -7.47 -12.45 14.48
N SER A 50 -8.01 -11.78 15.49
CA SER A 50 -9.39 -11.26 15.48
C SER A 50 -9.61 -10.27 14.34
N VAL A 51 -8.65 -9.36 14.13
CA VAL A 51 -8.70 -8.36 13.06
C VAL A 51 -8.64 -9.04 11.70
N LEU A 52 -7.70 -9.97 11.49
CA LEU A 52 -7.60 -10.70 10.24
C LEU A 52 -8.85 -11.53 9.95
N ARG A 53 -9.44 -12.16 10.97
CA ARG A 53 -10.70 -12.90 10.86
C ARG A 53 -11.84 -11.99 10.40
N GLY A 54 -11.94 -10.78 10.95
CA GLY A 54 -12.91 -9.78 10.50
C GLY A 54 -12.76 -9.45 9.01
N HIS A 55 -11.53 -9.24 8.52
CA HIS A 55 -11.28 -8.99 7.09
C HIS A 55 -11.68 -10.17 6.20
N MET A 56 -11.46 -11.40 6.67
CA MET A 56 -11.87 -12.61 5.95
C MET A 56 -13.39 -12.74 5.89
N GLU A 57 -14.09 -12.42 6.98
CA GLU A 57 -15.55 -12.45 7.06
C GLU A 57 -16.21 -11.35 6.23
N GLU A 58 -15.67 -10.12 6.28
CA GLU A 58 -16.24 -8.95 5.62
C GLU A 58 -15.92 -8.92 4.11
N LEU A 59 -14.68 -9.19 3.75
CA LEU A 59 -14.17 -8.98 2.38
C LEU A 59 -13.81 -10.28 1.67
N GLY A 60 -13.96 -11.44 2.31
CA GLY A 60 -13.57 -12.73 1.73
C GLY A 60 -12.06 -12.84 1.47
N MET A 61 -11.23 -12.04 2.17
CA MET A 61 -9.78 -12.05 1.99
C MET A 61 -9.20 -13.45 2.18
N TYR A 62 -8.17 -13.78 1.39
CA TYR A 62 -7.49 -15.09 1.41
C TYR A 62 -8.40 -16.29 1.08
N GLY A 63 -9.54 -16.05 0.43
CA GLY A 63 -10.50 -17.08 0.04
C GLY A 63 -11.12 -16.86 -1.34
N PRO A 64 -11.90 -17.82 -1.84
CA PRO A 64 -12.50 -17.78 -3.18
C PRO A 64 -13.62 -16.75 -3.32
N HIS A 65 -14.16 -16.24 -2.21
CA HIS A 65 -15.24 -15.25 -2.17
C HIS A 65 -14.74 -13.83 -1.97
N ARG A 66 -13.49 -13.56 -2.36
CA ARG A 66 -12.87 -12.24 -2.24
C ARG A 66 -13.69 -11.18 -2.96
N VAL A 67 -14.01 -10.10 -2.26
CA VAL A 67 -14.56 -8.87 -2.85
C VAL A 67 -13.50 -8.24 -3.75
N LEU A 68 -13.82 -8.03 -5.03
CA LEU A 68 -12.90 -7.48 -6.04
C LEU A 68 -13.29 -6.09 -6.55
N GLU A 69 -14.39 -5.52 -6.06
CA GLU A 69 -14.83 -4.15 -6.34
C GLU A 69 -15.41 -3.55 -5.07
N LEU A 70 -14.96 -2.34 -4.71
CA LEU A 70 -15.42 -1.61 -3.53
C LEU A 70 -15.64 -0.15 -3.91
N SER A 71 -16.81 0.38 -3.57
CA SER A 71 -17.10 1.82 -3.75
C SER A 71 -16.74 2.63 -2.51
N ASP A 72 -16.78 1.98 -1.35
CA ASP A 72 -16.47 2.58 -0.06
C ASP A 72 -14.97 2.83 0.11
N ARG A 73 -14.65 3.74 1.04
CA ARG A 73 -13.28 4.23 1.29
C ARG A 73 -12.94 3.98 2.75
N PRO A 74 -12.57 2.74 3.12
CA PRO A 74 -12.41 2.35 4.52
C PRO A 74 -11.29 3.10 5.23
N VAL A 75 -10.29 3.61 4.48
CA VAL A 75 -9.15 4.34 5.07
C VAL A 75 -9.08 5.77 4.56
N SER A 76 -9.01 6.74 5.50
CA SER A 76 -9.04 8.17 5.17
C SER A 76 -8.00 8.59 4.14
N PHE A 77 -6.72 8.27 4.37
CA PHE A 77 -5.61 8.50 3.44
C PHE A 77 -4.90 7.17 3.12
N GLY A 78 -5.68 6.14 2.80
CA GLY A 78 -5.16 4.86 2.33
C GLY A 78 -4.59 4.98 0.92
N ALA A 79 -3.60 4.15 0.60
CA ALA A 79 -2.93 4.18 -0.70
C ALA A 79 -3.88 3.85 -1.85
N SER A 80 -4.71 2.81 -1.69
CA SER A 80 -5.72 2.41 -2.67
C SER A 80 -6.76 3.48 -2.91
N GLU A 81 -7.21 4.17 -1.87
CA GLU A 81 -8.19 5.25 -1.94
C GLU A 81 -7.61 6.46 -2.67
N MET A 82 -6.37 6.82 -2.36
CA MET A 82 -5.65 7.88 -3.08
C MET A 82 -5.48 7.55 -4.56
N ILE A 83 -5.14 6.31 -4.90
CA ILE A 83 -5.01 5.87 -6.30
C ILE A 83 -6.37 5.88 -6.99
N ALA A 84 -7.42 5.39 -6.34
CA ALA A 84 -8.77 5.37 -6.90
C ALA A 84 -9.28 6.80 -7.20
N ASP A 85 -9.06 7.77 -6.30
CA ASP A 85 -9.39 9.18 -6.55
C ASP A 85 -8.56 9.78 -7.70
N ALA A 86 -7.28 9.43 -7.76
CA ALA A 86 -6.40 9.84 -8.85
C ALA A 86 -6.85 9.29 -10.20
N MET A 87 -7.35 8.05 -10.24
CA MET A 87 -7.95 7.45 -11.43
C MET A 87 -9.25 8.15 -11.83
N ARG A 88 -10.15 8.41 -10.88
CA ARG A 88 -11.41 9.13 -11.13
C ARG A 88 -11.19 10.55 -11.66
N SER A 89 -10.09 11.17 -11.28
CA SER A 89 -9.69 12.51 -11.75
C SER A 89 -8.77 12.51 -12.97
N GLY A 90 -8.48 11.34 -13.55
CA GLY A 90 -7.65 11.18 -14.75
C GLY A 90 -6.15 11.39 -14.56
N LEU A 91 -5.68 11.54 -13.31
CA LEU A 91 -4.27 11.72 -12.97
C LEU A 91 -3.46 10.43 -13.12
N VAL A 92 -4.13 9.29 -13.00
CA VAL A 92 -3.57 7.93 -13.06
C VAL A 92 -4.45 7.10 -13.98
N ASP A 93 -3.86 6.27 -14.83
CA ASP A 93 -4.59 5.35 -15.72
C ASP A 93 -4.45 3.88 -15.35
N ALA A 94 -3.40 3.51 -14.61
CA ALA A 94 -3.23 2.18 -14.05
C ALA A 94 -2.49 2.19 -12.72
N ALA A 95 -2.70 1.13 -11.94
CA ALA A 95 -1.99 0.85 -10.72
C ALA A 95 -1.40 -0.55 -10.77
N VAL A 96 -0.13 -0.67 -10.39
CA VAL A 96 0.52 -1.93 -10.10
C VAL A 96 0.46 -2.11 -8.58
N VAL A 97 -0.32 -3.09 -8.17
CA VAL A 97 -0.61 -3.41 -6.76
C VAL A 97 -0.49 -4.91 -6.53
N VAL A 98 -0.74 -5.34 -5.30
CA VAL A 98 -0.69 -6.75 -4.90
C VAL A 98 -2.09 -7.22 -4.51
N CYS A 99 -2.39 -8.50 -4.78
CA CYS A 99 -3.61 -9.18 -4.35
C CYS A 99 -3.30 -10.60 -3.90
N GLU A 100 -3.78 -10.98 -2.72
CA GLU A 100 -3.74 -12.38 -2.27
C GLU A 100 -4.54 -13.27 -3.23
N GLY A 101 -3.99 -14.43 -3.58
CA GLY A 101 -4.54 -15.29 -4.63
C GLY A 101 -4.06 -14.95 -6.05
N ALA A 102 -3.45 -13.78 -6.28
CA ALA A 102 -3.07 -13.33 -7.63
C ALA A 102 -1.64 -12.77 -7.75
N GLY A 103 -0.99 -12.37 -6.65
CA GLY A 103 0.35 -11.78 -6.68
C GLY A 103 0.32 -10.33 -7.15
N THR A 104 1.23 -9.94 -8.03
CA THR A 104 1.22 -8.61 -8.66
C THR A 104 0.12 -8.50 -9.71
N VAL A 105 -0.67 -7.43 -9.61
CA VAL A 105 -1.82 -7.12 -10.47
C VAL A 105 -1.68 -5.71 -11.03
N VAL A 106 -1.87 -5.56 -12.34
CA VAL A 106 -2.13 -4.27 -12.98
C VAL A 106 -3.63 -4.06 -13.08
N ALA A 107 -4.14 -3.01 -12.44
CA ALA A 107 -5.56 -2.66 -12.43
C ALA A 107 -5.77 -1.23 -12.94
N ALA A 108 -6.80 -1.03 -13.76
CA ALA A 108 -7.14 0.26 -14.38
C ALA A 108 -8.53 0.78 -13.97
N ARG A 109 -9.17 0.12 -12.99
CA ARG A 109 -10.50 0.49 -12.50
C ARG A 109 -10.42 0.92 -11.03
N PRO A 110 -10.94 2.10 -10.67
CA PRO A 110 -10.80 2.63 -9.31
C PRO A 110 -11.48 1.76 -8.26
N GLU A 111 -12.65 1.18 -8.55
CA GLU A 111 -13.35 0.28 -7.62
C GLU A 111 -12.55 -1.01 -7.36
N VAL A 112 -11.81 -1.48 -8.37
CA VAL A 112 -10.97 -2.67 -8.23
C VAL A 112 -9.76 -2.35 -7.38
N VAL A 113 -9.03 -1.27 -7.67
CA VAL A 113 -7.88 -0.84 -6.87
C VAL A 113 -8.27 -0.60 -5.40
N ALA A 114 -9.43 0.02 -5.16
CA ALA A 114 -9.97 0.20 -3.82
C ALA A 114 -10.17 -1.13 -3.10
N ALA A 115 -10.78 -2.12 -3.76
CA ALA A 115 -11.00 -3.44 -3.17
C ALA A 115 -9.71 -4.22 -2.89
N LEU A 116 -8.73 -4.13 -3.79
CA LEU A 116 -7.45 -4.82 -3.65
C LEU A 116 -6.66 -4.29 -2.44
N GLY A 117 -6.58 -2.97 -2.29
CA GLY A 117 -5.88 -2.37 -1.16
C GLY A 117 -6.67 -2.41 0.14
N ALA A 118 -7.97 -2.09 0.13
CA ALA A 118 -8.92 -2.08 1.25
C ALA A 118 -8.25 -2.10 2.65
N HIS A 119 -8.31 -3.23 3.33
CA HIS A 119 -7.63 -3.47 4.61
C HIS A 119 -6.36 -4.32 4.50
N MET A 120 -5.86 -4.52 3.27
CA MET A 120 -4.68 -5.33 3.00
C MET A 120 -3.47 -4.84 3.79
N THR A 121 -2.81 -5.79 4.46
CA THR A 121 -1.56 -5.56 5.16
C THR A 121 -0.40 -6.16 4.37
N GLY A 122 0.82 -6.21 4.92
CA GLY A 122 2.02 -6.56 4.15
C GLY A 122 2.03 -8.00 3.65
N LEU A 123 1.53 -8.25 2.44
CA LEU A 123 1.57 -9.57 1.82
C LEU A 123 3.01 -9.94 1.49
N VAL A 124 3.50 -11.03 2.08
CA VAL A 124 4.88 -11.52 1.94
C VAL A 124 4.97 -12.58 0.83
N ARG A 125 4.00 -13.49 0.81
CA ARG A 125 3.88 -14.57 -0.18
C ARG A 125 2.41 -14.93 -0.34
N THR A 126 2.03 -15.34 -1.53
CA THR A 126 0.71 -15.88 -1.81
C THR A 126 0.79 -17.06 -2.76
N GLU A 127 -0.15 -17.98 -2.61
CA GLU A 127 -0.43 -19.02 -3.60
C GLU A 127 -1.69 -18.66 -4.41
N PRO A 128 -1.87 -19.23 -5.61
CA PRO A 128 -2.95 -18.86 -6.49
C PRO A 128 -4.32 -19.33 -5.99
N ILE A 129 -5.33 -18.45 -6.13
CA ILE A 129 -6.75 -18.78 -5.95
C ILE A 129 -7.44 -18.52 -7.29
N GLU A 130 -7.99 -19.57 -7.90
CA GLU A 130 -8.52 -19.54 -9.27
C GLU A 130 -9.69 -18.56 -9.42
N GLU A 131 -10.57 -18.49 -8.43
CA GLU A 131 -11.72 -17.60 -8.39
C GLU A 131 -11.30 -16.13 -8.33
N VAL A 132 -10.26 -15.82 -7.55
CA VAL A 132 -9.68 -14.48 -7.46
C VAL A 132 -9.06 -14.09 -8.81
N GLN A 133 -8.23 -14.96 -9.39
CA GLN A 133 -7.56 -14.67 -10.65
C GLN A 133 -8.55 -14.50 -11.81
N SER A 134 -9.55 -15.37 -11.89
CA SER A 134 -10.60 -15.30 -12.92
C SER A 134 -11.44 -14.05 -12.75
N GLY A 135 -11.89 -13.75 -11.53
CA GLY A 135 -12.66 -12.56 -11.23
C GLY A 135 -11.91 -11.25 -11.49
N LEU A 136 -10.58 -11.23 -11.30
CA LEU A 136 -9.73 -10.10 -11.66
C LEU A 136 -9.63 -9.91 -13.18
N ARG A 137 -9.43 -11.00 -13.94
CA ARG A 137 -9.38 -10.95 -15.41
C ARG A 137 -10.69 -10.48 -16.03
N GLU A 138 -11.82 -10.96 -15.50
CA GLU A 138 -13.15 -10.51 -15.91
C GLU A 138 -13.35 -9.00 -15.72
N ARG A 139 -12.66 -8.41 -14.73
CA ARG A 139 -12.67 -6.97 -14.46
C ARG A 139 -11.63 -6.19 -15.27
N GLY A 140 -10.91 -6.85 -16.17
CA GLY A 140 -9.90 -6.24 -17.04
C GLY A 140 -8.52 -6.08 -16.39
N CYS A 141 -8.26 -6.73 -15.26
CA CYS A 141 -6.92 -6.71 -14.66
C CYS A 141 -5.94 -7.61 -15.41
N ILE A 142 -4.67 -7.20 -15.42
CA ILE A 142 -3.57 -7.99 -15.97
C ILE A 142 -2.79 -8.57 -14.80
N LEU A 143 -2.76 -9.89 -14.70
CA LEU A 143 -1.91 -10.57 -13.72
C LEU A 143 -0.48 -10.67 -14.24
N LEU A 144 0.47 -10.65 -13.30
CA LEU A 144 1.87 -10.91 -13.62
C LEU A 144 2.04 -12.34 -14.17
N ASP A 145 1.55 -13.32 -13.43
CA ASP A 145 1.49 -14.74 -13.80
C ASP A 145 0.36 -15.46 -13.06
N ASP A 146 0.23 -16.77 -13.30
CA ASP A 146 -0.78 -17.62 -12.64
C ASP A 146 -0.30 -18.21 -11.31
N ARG A 147 0.95 -17.90 -10.89
CA ARG A 147 1.60 -18.52 -9.73
C ARG A 147 1.43 -17.69 -8.46
N GLY A 148 0.94 -16.46 -8.57
CA GLY A 148 0.84 -15.53 -7.44
C GLY A 148 2.16 -14.82 -7.14
N THR A 149 3.04 -14.66 -8.15
CA THR A 149 4.33 -13.99 -7.96
C THR A 149 4.14 -12.52 -7.58
N ILE A 150 4.90 -12.05 -6.58
CA ILE A 150 4.97 -10.65 -6.16
C ILE A 150 6.29 -10.06 -6.66
N ASP A 151 6.20 -9.25 -7.71
CA ASP A 151 7.29 -8.49 -8.33
C ASP A 151 6.71 -7.20 -8.91
N GLN A 152 7.03 -6.06 -8.29
CA GLN A 152 6.49 -4.77 -8.71
C GLN A 152 7.23 -4.19 -9.92
N VAL A 153 8.49 -4.57 -10.12
CA VAL A 153 9.32 -4.14 -11.25
C VAL A 153 8.81 -4.75 -12.54
N GLU A 154 8.54 -6.06 -12.54
CA GLU A 154 7.91 -6.73 -13.69
C GLU A 154 6.45 -6.30 -13.84
N GLY A 155 5.72 -6.06 -12.75
CA GLY A 155 4.38 -5.46 -12.81
C GLY A 155 4.37 -4.12 -13.56
N TYR A 156 5.34 -3.24 -13.28
CA TYR A 156 5.49 -1.98 -14.01
C TYR A 156 5.84 -2.21 -15.50
N ARG A 157 6.73 -3.14 -15.82
CA ARG A 157 7.03 -3.53 -17.21
C ARG A 157 5.79 -4.00 -17.95
N ARG A 158 4.94 -4.81 -17.30
CA ARG A 158 3.69 -5.32 -17.86
C ARG A 158 2.67 -4.21 -18.08
N ALA A 159 2.58 -3.25 -17.16
CA ALA A 159 1.73 -2.07 -17.33
C ALA A 159 2.15 -1.23 -18.54
N LEU A 160 3.47 -1.00 -18.73
CA LEU A 160 3.99 -0.31 -19.92
C LEU A 160 3.68 -1.08 -21.21
N ALA A 161 3.89 -2.40 -21.22
CA ALA A 161 3.60 -3.23 -22.38
C ALA A 161 2.11 -3.26 -22.77
N ALA A 162 1.23 -3.03 -21.79
CA ALA A 162 -0.21 -2.89 -22.00
C ALA A 162 -0.63 -1.48 -22.48
N GLY A 163 0.31 -0.53 -22.62
CA GLY A 163 0.07 0.81 -23.12
C GLY A 163 -0.40 1.82 -22.08
N PHE A 164 -0.27 1.53 -20.78
CA PHE A 164 -0.53 2.52 -19.73
C PHE A 164 0.62 3.53 -19.62
N GLU A 165 0.30 4.78 -19.30
CA GLU A 165 1.28 5.88 -19.28
C GLU A 165 1.41 6.52 -17.89
N ARG A 166 0.28 6.74 -17.21
CA ARG A 166 0.21 7.38 -15.89
C ARG A 166 0.04 6.32 -14.81
N ILE A 167 1.10 5.55 -14.60
CA ILE A 167 1.09 4.38 -13.73
C ILE A 167 1.49 4.77 -12.30
N VAL A 168 0.73 4.28 -11.30
CA VAL A 168 1.18 4.21 -9.90
C VAL A 168 1.68 2.80 -9.59
N VAL A 169 2.78 2.68 -8.86
CA VAL A 169 3.29 1.39 -8.36
C VAL A 169 3.37 1.45 -6.84
N THR A 170 2.80 0.45 -6.16
CA THR A 170 2.94 0.33 -4.70
C THR A 170 4.04 -0.66 -4.35
N ILE A 171 4.99 -0.24 -3.52
CA ILE A 171 6.03 -1.11 -2.95
C ILE A 171 5.93 -1.11 -1.43
N THR A 172 6.60 -2.08 -0.78
CA THR A 172 6.74 -2.09 0.68
C THR A 172 8.13 -1.62 1.09
N GLY A 173 8.27 -1.11 2.32
CA GLY A 173 9.57 -0.67 2.83
C GLY A 173 10.63 -1.78 2.83
N LYS A 174 10.24 -3.04 3.09
CA LYS A 174 11.12 -4.22 2.98
C LYS A 174 11.62 -4.49 1.56
N ARG A 175 10.93 -3.95 0.55
CA ARG A 175 11.27 -4.02 -0.87
C ARG A 175 11.64 -2.65 -1.45
N ALA A 176 12.20 -1.76 -0.62
CA ALA A 176 12.63 -0.42 -1.06
C ALA A 176 13.53 -0.43 -2.31
N PHE A 177 14.35 -1.47 -2.49
CA PHE A 177 15.21 -1.65 -3.67
C PHE A 177 14.43 -1.63 -5.01
N GLU A 178 13.17 -2.08 -5.02
CA GLU A 178 12.32 -2.06 -6.22
C GLU A 178 12.08 -0.63 -6.72
N ALA A 179 12.06 0.37 -5.82
CA ALA A 179 11.88 1.77 -6.20
C ALA A 179 12.97 2.21 -7.19
N GLU A 180 14.24 1.91 -6.87
CA GLU A 180 15.36 2.26 -7.75
C GLU A 180 15.31 1.51 -9.08
N GLU A 181 14.97 0.23 -9.04
CA GLU A 181 14.88 -0.60 -10.25
C GLU A 181 13.79 -0.09 -11.19
N ILE A 182 12.64 0.32 -10.64
CA ILE A 182 11.56 0.95 -11.38
C ILE A 182 12.02 2.29 -11.97
N ARG A 183 12.76 3.12 -11.23
CA ARG A 183 13.31 4.39 -11.74
C ARG A 183 14.32 4.16 -12.87
N LYS A 184 15.20 3.16 -12.73
CA LYS A 184 16.16 2.74 -13.77
C LYS A 184 15.44 2.27 -15.02
N LEU A 185 14.39 1.45 -14.88
CA LEU A 185 13.58 0.98 -15.99
C LEU A 185 12.89 2.14 -16.72
N ALA A 186 12.24 3.05 -15.98
CA ALA A 186 11.57 4.21 -16.55
C ALA A 186 12.53 5.10 -17.35
N SER A 187 13.77 5.26 -16.88
CA SER A 187 14.80 6.05 -17.56
C SER A 187 15.28 5.39 -18.86
N ALA A 188 15.37 4.06 -18.88
CA ALA A 188 15.81 3.28 -20.05
C ALA A 188 14.74 3.16 -21.14
N SER A 189 13.45 3.16 -20.76
CA SER A 189 12.32 3.10 -21.70
C SER A 189 12.05 4.42 -22.43
N ALA A 190 12.73 5.51 -22.06
CA ALA A 190 12.56 6.86 -22.64
C ALA A 190 13.12 7.03 -24.07
N CYS A 191 13.42 5.94 -24.79
CA CYS A 191 13.71 5.96 -26.24
C CYS A 191 12.40 6.16 -27.04
N GLY A 192 11.81 7.36 -26.98
CA GLY A 192 10.83 7.78 -28.00
C GLY A 192 9.78 8.79 -27.57
N GLN A 193 9.32 8.77 -26.32
CA GLN A 193 8.37 9.75 -25.78
C GLN A 193 8.77 10.06 -24.34
N ALA A 194 9.03 11.34 -24.06
CA ALA A 194 9.38 11.82 -22.73
C ALA A 194 8.18 11.70 -21.78
N GLY A 195 7.96 10.49 -21.25
CA GLY A 195 7.03 10.24 -20.16
C GLY A 195 7.72 10.44 -18.81
N GLU A 196 7.03 11.05 -17.84
CA GLU A 196 7.56 11.42 -16.51
C GLU A 196 7.87 10.22 -15.58
N GLY A 197 7.93 8.98 -16.09
CA GLY A 197 8.05 7.76 -15.28
C GLY A 197 6.83 7.50 -14.38
N PRO A 198 6.80 6.40 -13.62
CA PRO A 198 5.66 6.08 -12.75
C PRO A 198 5.65 6.98 -11.51
N VAL A 199 4.53 6.98 -10.80
CA VAL A 199 4.48 7.45 -9.41
C VAL A 199 4.68 6.24 -8.49
N ILE A 200 5.57 6.34 -7.51
CA ILE A 200 5.91 5.24 -6.60
C ILE A 200 5.39 5.56 -5.19
N PHE A 201 4.54 4.67 -4.69
CA PHE A 201 3.96 4.71 -3.34
C PHE A 201 4.65 3.67 -2.46
N SER A 202 5.22 4.08 -1.33
CA SER A 202 5.76 3.15 -0.33
C SER A 202 4.79 2.97 0.81
N VAL A 203 4.24 1.77 0.94
CA VAL A 203 3.27 1.37 1.97
C VAL A 203 3.89 0.33 2.91
N HIS A 204 3.24 0.03 4.04
CA HIS A 204 3.70 -1.01 4.96
C HIS A 204 5.19 -0.88 5.32
N ASN A 205 5.56 0.28 5.85
CA ASN A 205 6.95 0.64 6.14
C ASN A 205 7.31 0.37 7.61
N LEU A 206 6.88 -0.77 8.15
CA LEU A 206 7.29 -1.21 9.48
C LEU A 206 8.69 -1.83 9.41
N ASP A 207 9.53 -1.60 10.43
CA ASP A 207 10.85 -2.24 10.56
C ASP A 207 11.78 -1.97 9.35
N VAL A 208 11.67 -0.75 8.82
CA VAL A 208 12.51 -0.25 7.72
C VAL A 208 13.83 0.25 8.29
N SER A 209 14.95 -0.21 7.74
CA SER A 209 16.28 0.27 8.12
C SER A 209 16.52 1.70 7.63
N GLU A 210 17.52 2.38 8.19
CA GLU A 210 17.92 3.72 7.74
C GLU A 210 18.29 3.72 6.24
N ASP A 211 19.09 2.76 5.78
CA ASP A 211 19.46 2.62 4.36
C ASP A 211 18.22 2.44 3.46
N GLN A 212 17.24 1.65 3.90
CA GLN A 212 15.98 1.49 3.16
C GLN A 212 15.19 2.81 3.17
N ALA A 213 15.12 3.51 4.30
CA ALA A 213 14.43 4.80 4.39
C ALA A 213 15.07 5.86 3.48
N GLU A 214 16.40 5.85 3.33
CA GLU A 214 17.13 6.69 2.39
C GLU A 214 16.74 6.39 0.93
N VAL A 215 16.71 5.11 0.56
CA VAL A 215 16.24 4.68 -0.78
C VAL A 215 14.80 5.15 -1.03
N LEU A 216 13.91 4.99 -0.04
CA LEU A 216 12.53 5.46 -0.15
C LEU A 216 12.45 6.98 -0.32
N ALA A 217 13.26 7.74 0.42
CA ALA A 217 13.26 9.20 0.38
C ALA A 217 13.73 9.76 -0.98
N GLU A 218 14.67 9.06 -1.62
CA GLU A 218 15.20 9.45 -2.94
C GLU A 218 14.31 9.00 -4.10
N ALA A 219 13.75 7.78 -4.03
CA ALA A 219 13.11 7.17 -5.18
C ALA A 219 11.58 7.26 -5.17
N CYS A 220 10.92 7.40 -4.01
CA CYS A 220 9.46 7.39 -3.93
C CYS A 220 8.84 8.78 -4.07
N ASP A 221 7.56 8.83 -4.45
CA ASP A 221 6.79 10.07 -4.52
C ASP A 221 5.92 10.28 -3.28
N VAL A 222 5.38 9.20 -2.72
CA VAL A 222 4.53 9.21 -1.53
C VAL A 222 4.93 8.07 -0.61
N VAL A 223 5.11 8.35 0.68
CA VAL A 223 5.55 7.37 1.68
C VAL A 223 4.69 7.48 2.94
N TRP A 224 4.15 6.36 3.40
CA TRP A 224 3.44 6.28 4.67
C TRP A 224 4.42 6.06 5.82
N GLY A 225 4.36 6.88 6.87
CA GLY A 225 5.30 6.80 8.01
C GLY A 225 5.22 5.49 8.79
N CYS A 226 4.03 4.88 8.87
CA CYS A 226 3.77 3.66 9.65
C CYS A 226 4.40 3.74 11.07
N ALA A 227 4.68 2.59 11.70
CA ALA A 227 5.42 2.53 12.95
C ALA A 227 6.94 2.40 12.70
N SER A 228 7.50 3.22 11.80
CA SER A 228 8.96 3.33 11.61
C SER A 228 9.43 4.71 12.01
N ARG A 229 10.44 4.77 12.89
CA ARG A 229 11.08 6.02 13.27
C ARG A 229 11.97 6.52 12.13
N GLU A 230 12.71 5.60 11.50
CA GLU A 230 13.64 5.84 10.42
C GLU A 230 12.94 6.51 9.24
N VAL A 231 11.76 6.00 8.85
CA VAL A 231 10.94 6.64 7.80
C VAL A 231 10.50 8.05 8.22
N ARG A 232 10.02 8.23 9.45
CA ARG A 232 9.58 9.57 9.92
C ARG A 232 10.73 10.57 9.93
N GLU A 233 11.92 10.17 10.37
CA GLU A 233 13.07 11.07 10.52
C GLU A 233 13.82 11.32 9.22
N VAL A 234 13.95 10.32 8.34
CA VAL A 234 14.67 10.45 7.06
C VAL A 234 13.71 11.00 6.00
N VAL A 235 12.60 10.32 5.76
CA VAL A 235 11.64 10.68 4.71
C VAL A 235 10.87 11.94 5.07
N GLY A 236 10.42 12.05 6.32
CA GLY A 236 9.62 13.20 6.77
C GLY A 236 10.35 14.54 6.66
N LYS A 237 11.67 14.58 6.86
CA LYS A 237 12.49 15.79 6.70
C LYS A 237 12.64 16.25 5.25
N ARG A 238 12.48 15.35 4.27
CA ARG A 238 12.56 15.65 2.83
C ARG A 238 11.20 15.92 2.19
N ALA A 239 10.12 15.71 2.94
CA ALA A 239 8.76 15.85 2.44
C ALA A 239 8.45 17.32 2.05
N LYS A 240 7.74 17.48 0.92
CA LYS A 240 7.16 18.76 0.47
C LYS A 240 5.77 19.01 1.06
N LEU A 241 5.10 17.95 1.49
CA LEU A 241 3.80 17.98 2.14
C LEU A 241 3.70 16.77 3.08
N GLN A 242 3.10 16.97 4.23
CA GLN A 242 2.63 15.90 5.09
C GLN A 242 1.11 16.04 5.24
N ILE A 243 0.39 14.92 5.18
CA ILE A 243 -1.00 14.83 5.62
C ILE A 243 -1.15 13.74 6.68
N GLY A 244 -2.08 13.94 7.62
CA GLY A 244 -2.23 13.06 8.77
C GLY A 244 -1.17 13.32 9.86
N ILE A 245 -1.58 13.09 11.10
CA ILE A 245 -0.70 13.15 12.28
C ILE A 245 -0.40 11.72 12.75
N SER A 246 -1.44 10.93 12.94
CA SER A 246 -1.34 9.61 13.56
C SER A 246 -0.69 8.54 12.68
N ILE A 247 -0.93 8.59 11.37
CA ILE A 247 -0.14 7.90 10.36
C ILE A 247 0.22 8.94 9.31
N PRO A 248 1.38 9.60 9.45
CA PRO A 248 1.81 10.62 8.51
C PRO A 248 1.96 10.03 7.11
N VAL A 249 1.48 10.75 6.11
CA VAL A 249 1.71 10.47 4.69
C VAL A 249 2.54 11.61 4.12
N TYR A 250 3.75 11.29 3.67
CA TYR A 250 4.72 12.23 3.17
C TYR A 250 4.72 12.24 1.65
N ALA A 251 4.50 13.40 1.03
CA ALA A 251 4.74 13.59 -0.39
C ALA A 251 6.13 14.20 -0.62
N LEU A 252 6.96 13.53 -1.41
CA LEU A 252 8.36 13.91 -1.67
C LEU A 252 8.52 14.70 -2.98
N THR A 253 7.67 14.41 -3.97
CA THR A 253 7.70 15.05 -5.29
C THR A 253 6.46 15.92 -5.51
N ASP A 254 6.49 16.77 -6.55
CA ASP A 254 5.30 17.58 -6.88
C ASP A 254 4.16 16.71 -7.43
N ARG A 255 4.49 15.58 -8.07
CA ARG A 255 3.52 14.56 -8.50
C ARG A 255 2.89 13.87 -7.28
N GLY A 256 3.69 13.42 -6.32
CA GLY A 256 3.19 12.87 -5.07
C GLY A 256 2.31 13.86 -4.31
N LYS A 257 2.73 15.13 -4.26
CA LYS A 257 1.96 16.22 -3.64
C LYS A 257 0.62 16.42 -4.32
N ARG A 258 0.58 16.39 -5.66
CA ARG A 258 -0.65 16.47 -6.44
C ARG A 258 -1.62 15.35 -6.10
N LEU A 259 -1.15 14.12 -5.94
CA LEU A 259 -2.01 12.98 -5.58
C LEU A 259 -2.54 13.07 -4.14
N VAL A 260 -1.71 13.49 -3.19
CA VAL A 260 -2.18 13.74 -1.80
C VAL A 260 -3.26 14.83 -1.77
N LEU A 261 -3.07 15.93 -2.50
CA LEU A 261 -4.05 17.02 -2.56
C LEU A 261 -5.32 16.62 -3.33
N ASN A 262 -5.20 15.74 -4.33
CA ASN A 262 -6.35 15.19 -5.02
C ASN A 262 -7.25 14.38 -4.08
N ARG A 263 -6.64 13.55 -3.22
CA ARG A 263 -7.38 12.85 -2.14
C ARG A 263 -8.01 13.83 -1.16
N ALA A 264 -7.28 14.87 -0.75
CA ALA A 264 -7.81 15.89 0.14
C ALA A 264 -9.04 16.62 -0.44
N LEU A 265 -9.07 16.85 -1.75
CA LEU A 265 -10.23 17.42 -2.45
C LEU A 265 -11.45 16.50 -2.43
N ALA A 266 -11.23 15.19 -2.47
CA ALA A 266 -12.28 14.16 -2.45
C ALA A 266 -12.65 13.69 -1.04
N PHE A 267 -12.08 14.29 0.00
CA PHE A 267 -12.30 13.93 1.40
C PHE A 267 -13.44 14.76 1.98
N ASP A 268 -14.45 14.10 2.54
CA ASP A 268 -15.70 14.76 2.93
C ASP A 268 -15.59 15.53 4.25
N GLU A 269 -14.63 15.18 5.11
CA GLU A 269 -14.42 15.88 6.37
C GLU A 269 -13.60 17.17 6.20
N SER A 270 -13.75 18.07 7.15
CA SER A 270 -13.01 19.34 7.15
C SER A 270 -11.51 19.13 7.37
N LEU A 271 -10.70 19.76 6.53
CA LEU A 271 -9.24 19.74 6.62
C LEU A 271 -8.68 21.13 6.97
N VAL A 272 -7.62 21.16 7.76
CA VAL A 272 -6.84 22.36 8.06
C VAL A 272 -5.44 22.24 7.46
N MET A 273 -4.95 23.31 6.83
CA MET A 273 -3.63 23.34 6.21
C MET A 273 -2.90 24.63 6.60
N PHE A 274 -1.67 24.50 7.08
CA PHE A 274 -0.79 25.62 7.42
C PHE A 274 0.67 25.24 7.15
N ARG A 275 1.54 26.26 7.08
CA ARG A 275 2.98 26.04 6.91
C ARG A 275 3.59 25.51 8.21
N ALA A 276 4.36 24.44 8.13
CA ALA A 276 5.08 23.84 9.26
C ALA A 276 6.46 23.30 8.83
N THR A 277 7.34 23.08 9.80
CA THR A 277 8.54 22.25 9.61
C THR A 277 8.12 20.79 9.70
N LEU A 278 8.61 19.95 8.78
CA LEU A 278 8.28 18.52 8.72
C LEU A 278 9.46 17.66 9.23
N PRO A 279 9.19 16.48 9.83
CA PRO A 279 7.87 15.93 10.14
C PRO A 279 7.14 16.73 11.24
N TYR A 280 5.82 16.84 11.15
CA TYR A 280 4.98 17.61 12.06
C TYR A 280 3.99 16.72 12.82
N GLY A 281 3.98 16.82 14.15
CA GLY A 281 2.97 16.17 14.97
C GLY A 281 3.51 15.75 16.34
N PRO A 282 2.65 15.69 17.37
CA PRO A 282 3.03 15.18 18.68
C PRO A 282 3.45 13.71 18.61
N GLU A 283 4.53 13.34 19.32
CA GLU A 283 5.03 11.97 19.37
C GLU A 283 4.00 10.99 19.97
N GLU A 284 3.22 11.44 20.96
CA GLU A 284 2.19 10.64 21.64
C GLU A 284 1.01 10.26 20.75
N LYS A 285 0.88 10.86 19.55
CA LYS A 285 -0.14 10.48 18.57
C LYS A 285 0.37 9.49 17.53
N LEU A 286 1.64 9.12 17.58
CA LEU A 286 2.28 8.22 16.62
C LEU A 286 2.20 6.77 17.12
N PRO A 287 2.40 5.77 16.24
CA PRO A 287 2.43 4.38 16.67
C PRO A 287 3.57 4.09 17.66
N GLU A 288 3.30 3.20 18.60
CA GLU A 288 4.24 2.72 19.61
C GLU A 288 4.73 1.31 19.26
N MET A 289 6.04 1.09 19.36
CA MET A 289 6.65 -0.24 19.19
C MET A 289 6.59 -1.04 20.50
N MET A 290 6.70 -2.37 20.41
CA MET A 290 7.01 -3.18 21.59
C MET A 290 8.44 -2.92 22.05
N ASP A 291 8.63 -2.95 23.37
CA ASP A 291 9.94 -2.82 24.03
C ASP A 291 10.86 -4.01 23.73
#